data_AF-A0A527GIK2-F1
#
_entry.id   AF-A0A527GIK2-F1
#
_cell.length_a   1.000
_cell.length_b   1.000
_cell.length_c   1.000
_cell.angle_alpha   90.00
_cell.angle_beta   90.00
_cell.angle_gamma   90.00
#
_symmetry.space_group_name_H-M   'P 1'
#
loop_
_entity.id
_entity.type
_entity.pdbx_description
1 polymer ?
#
loop_
_entity_poly.entity_id
_entity_poly.type
_entity_poly.pdbx_seq_one_letter_code
_entity_poly.pdbx_strand_id
1 'polypeptide(L)'
;SYPFKSHDTWFLAENIRWGKFAPTTDIKALVDQVNREDLWREAAKDLGVAAADVPASSSRGVETFFDGKIFDPANPSAYLDSLKIKASA
;
A
#
# COMPACT_ATOMS: atom_id res chain seq x y z
N SER A 1 4.08 6.25 11.90
CA SER A 1 5.27 6.91 11.33
C SER A 1 5.84 6.07 10.20
N TYR A 2 6.13 4.78 10.45
CA TYR A 2 6.59 3.84 9.43
C TYR A 2 5.79 3.89 8.11
N PRO A 3 6.45 4.04 6.95
CA PRO A 3 5.79 4.16 5.65
C PRO A 3 5.49 2.77 5.05
N PHE A 4 4.37 2.18 5.43
CA PHE A 4 3.97 0.86 4.93
C PHE A 4 3.82 0.84 3.41
N LYS A 5 4.55 -0.06 2.74
CA LYS A 5 4.41 -0.32 1.30
C LYS A 5 2.98 -0.71 0.93
N SER A 6 2.25 -1.39 1.83
CA SER A 6 0.83 -1.71 1.61
C SER A 6 -0.05 -0.47 1.40
N HIS A 7 0.29 0.67 2.01
CA HIS A 7 -0.47 1.91 1.84
C HIS A 7 -0.14 2.60 0.53
N ASP A 8 1.12 2.62 0.13
CA ASP A 8 1.53 3.12 -1.19
C ASP A 8 0.86 2.30 -2.31
N THR A 9 0.80 0.97 -2.15
CA THR A 9 0.05 0.07 -3.04
C THR A 9 -1.42 0.47 -3.13
N TRP A 10 -2.07 0.79 -2.01
CA TRP A 10 -3.46 1.24 -2.02
C TRP A 10 -3.64 2.58 -2.75
N PHE A 11 -2.75 3.55 -2.52
CA PHE A 11 -2.80 4.83 -3.22
C PHE A 11 -2.65 4.66 -4.73
N LEU A 12 -1.76 3.78 -5.20
CA LEU A 12 -1.63 3.49 -6.63
C LEU A 12 -2.84 2.74 -7.18
N ALA A 13 -3.42 1.82 -6.41
CA ALA A 13 -4.66 1.16 -6.80
C ALA A 13 -5.82 2.17 -6.93
N GLU A 14 -6.00 3.10 -6.00
CA GLU A 14 -7.00 4.17 -6.12
C GLU A 14 -6.72 5.11 -7.30
N ASN A 15 -5.46 5.39 -7.60
CA ASN A 15 -5.12 6.14 -8.80
C ASN A 15 -5.49 5.41 -10.09
N ILE A 16 -5.34 4.08 -10.15
CA ILE A 16 -5.84 3.25 -11.25
C ILE A 16 -7.37 3.29 -11.29
N ARG A 17 -8.05 3.15 -10.14
CA ARG A 17 -9.51 3.22 -10.03
C ARG A 17 -10.08 4.48 -10.68
N TRP A 18 -9.39 5.61 -10.55
CA TRP A 18 -9.81 6.91 -11.10
C TRP A 18 -9.13 7.30 -12.42
N GLY A 19 -8.47 6.35 -13.10
CA GLY A 19 -7.88 6.55 -14.42
C GLY A 19 -6.70 7.52 -14.44
N LYS A 20 -6.00 7.72 -13.31
CA LYS A 20 -4.76 8.51 -13.23
C LYS A 20 -3.54 7.72 -13.66
N PHE A 21 -3.59 6.40 -13.47
CA PHE A 21 -2.60 5.45 -13.96
C PHE A 21 -3.29 4.40 -14.83
N ALA A 22 -2.53 3.83 -15.77
CA ALA A 22 -3.04 2.76 -16.63
C ALA A 22 -3.39 1.51 -15.78
N PRO A 23 -4.43 0.74 -16.13
CA PRO A 23 -4.76 -0.51 -15.43
C PRO A 23 -3.62 -1.54 -15.40
N THR A 24 -2.68 -1.46 -16.35
CA THR A 24 -1.50 -2.33 -16.47
C THR A 24 -0.27 -1.81 -15.72
N THR A 25 -0.42 -0.76 -14.91
CA THR A 25 0.70 -0.22 -14.12
C THR A 25 1.22 -1.28 -13.15
N ASP A 26 2.53 -1.53 -13.17
CA ASP A 26 3.18 -2.39 -12.19
C ASP A 26 3.31 -1.65 -10.85
N ILE A 27 2.26 -1.77 -10.03
CA ILE A 27 2.19 -1.16 -8.70
C ILE A 27 3.38 -1.60 -7.85
N LYS A 28 3.71 -2.90 -7.86
CA LYS A 28 4.74 -3.46 -6.98
C LYS A 28 6.10 -2.90 -7.33
N ALA A 29 6.46 -2.88 -8.61
CA ALA A 29 7.74 -2.33 -9.06
C ALA A 29 7.87 -0.85 -8.69
N LEU A 30 6.81 -0.05 -8.88
CA LEU A 30 6.84 1.38 -8.55
C LEU A 30 6.99 1.63 -7.05
N VAL A 31 6.23 0.91 -6.21
CA VAL A 31 6.35 1.01 -4.75
C VAL A 31 7.75 0.57 -4.29
N ASP A 32 8.28 -0.52 -4.83
CA ASP A 32 9.61 -1.01 -4.44
C ASP A 32 10.74 -0.04 -4.84
N GLN A 33 10.56 0.71 -5.93
CA GLN A 33 11.52 1.73 -6.37
C GLN A 33 11.47 3.00 -5.50
N VAL A 34 10.28 3.41 -5.04
CA VAL A 34 10.07 4.73 -4.42
C VAL A 34 10.04 4.67 -2.89
N ASN A 35 9.38 3.66 -2.31
CA ASN A 35 9.21 3.57 -0.87
C ASN A 35 10.55 3.17 -0.20
N ARG A 36 11.02 4.05 0.70
CA ARG A 36 12.26 3.87 1.45
C ARG A 36 12.04 3.56 2.92
N GLU A 37 11.13 2.63 3.21
CA GLU A 37 10.92 2.12 4.56
C GLU A 37 12.21 1.53 5.19
N ASP A 38 13.14 1.06 4.36
CA ASP A 38 14.48 0.62 4.79
C ASP A 38 15.25 1.73 5.51
N LEU A 39 15.25 2.95 4.95
CA LEU A 39 15.89 4.11 5.60
C LEU A 39 15.19 4.48 6.91
N TRP A 40 13.87 4.33 6.96
CA TRP A 40 13.12 4.56 8.20
C TRP A 40 13.57 3.56 9.28
N ARG A 41 13.76 2.29 8.93
CA ARG A 41 14.23 1.25 9.87
C ARG A 41 15.65 1.49 10.32
N GLU A 42 16.54 1.88 9.41
CA GLU A 42 17.93 2.25 9.75
C GLU A 42 17.94 3.40 10.76
N ALA A 43 17.21 4.48 10.49
CA ALA A 43 17.11 5.61 11.41
C ALA A 43 16.48 5.23 12.77
N ALA A 44 15.42 4.40 12.76
CA ALA A 44 14.79 3.93 13.99
C ALA A 44 15.77 3.11 14.86
N LYS A 45 16.60 2.28 14.22
CA LYS A 45 17.66 1.52 14.89
C LYS A 45 18.71 2.45 15.50
N ASP A 46 19.20 3.44 14.74
CA ASP A 46 20.22 4.39 15.19
C ASP A 46 19.73 5.24 16.38
N LEU A 47 18.44 5.56 16.41
CA LEU A 47 17.80 6.29 17.52
C LEU A 47 17.40 5.40 18.71
N GLY A 48 17.61 4.08 18.62
CA GLY A 48 17.25 3.15 19.70
C GLY A 48 15.75 3.00 19.92
N VAL A 49 14.93 3.17 18.88
CA VAL A 49 13.48 2.92 18.94
C VAL A 49 13.25 1.46 19.36
N ALA A 50 12.32 1.24 20.29
CA ALA A 50 12.04 -0.10 20.78
C ALA A 50 11.57 -1.01 19.63
N ALA A 51 12.03 -2.27 19.60
CA ALA A 51 11.66 -3.21 18.55
C ALA A 51 10.13 -3.42 18.44
N ALA A 52 9.40 -3.28 19.56
CA ALA A 52 7.93 -3.36 19.58
C ALA A 52 7.25 -2.21 18.81
N ASP A 53 7.93 -1.07 18.64
CA ASP A 53 7.44 0.10 17.90
C ASP A 53 7.83 0.08 16.42
N VAL A 54 8.62 -0.92 16.00
CA VAL A 54 9.03 -1.13 14.61
C VAL A 54 8.21 -2.27 14.00
N PRO A 55 7.36 -2.02 12.99
CA PRO A 55 6.54 -3.07 12.39
C PRO A 55 7.39 -4.23 11.83
N ALA A 56 6.96 -5.47 12.07
CA ALA A 56 7.68 -6.66 11.59
C ALA A 56 7.56 -6.89 10.07
N SER A 57 6.62 -6.22 9.40
CA SER A 57 6.36 -6.33 7.96
C SER A 57 6.21 -4.95 7.33
N SER A 58 6.48 -4.87 6.03
CA SER A 58 6.19 -3.69 5.21
C SER A 58 4.71 -3.54 4.84
N SER A 59 3.88 -4.53 5.18
CA SER A 59 2.43 -4.47 5.09
C SER A 59 1.79 -4.33 6.47
N ARG A 60 0.76 -3.49 6.56
CA ARG A 60 -0.12 -3.40 7.75
C ARG A 60 -1.22 -4.47 7.76
N GLY A 61 -1.26 -5.32 6.74
CA GLY A 61 -2.26 -6.38 6.57
C GLY A 61 -3.44 -5.92 5.73
N VAL A 62 -4.55 -6.64 5.89
CA VAL A 62 -5.82 -6.37 5.21
C VAL A 62 -6.47 -5.13 5.81
N GLU A 63 -6.87 -4.18 4.96
CA GLU A 63 -7.53 -2.94 5.36
C GLU A 63 -9.04 -3.01 5.07
N THR A 64 -9.86 -2.54 6.01
CA THR A 64 -11.33 -2.56 5.90
C THR A 64 -11.89 -1.14 5.91
N PHE A 65 -12.67 -0.80 4.88
CA PHE A 65 -13.35 0.47 4.73
C PHE A 65 -14.72 0.46 5.43
N PHE A 66 -15.26 1.64 5.70
CA PHE A 66 -16.54 1.82 6.41
C PHE A 66 -17.75 1.16 5.71
N ASP A 67 -17.68 1.00 4.38
CA ASP A 67 -18.72 0.37 3.55
C ASP A 67 -18.53 -1.16 3.42
N GLY A 68 -17.62 -1.73 4.22
CA GLY A 68 -17.30 -3.15 4.23
C GLY A 68 -16.38 -3.60 3.09
N LYS A 69 -15.84 -2.68 2.28
CA LYS A 69 -14.83 -3.04 1.27
C LYS A 69 -13.53 -3.43 1.93
N ILE A 70 -12.89 -4.43 1.35
CA ILE A 70 -11.65 -5.01 1.84
C ILE A 70 -10.57 -4.74 0.81
N PHE A 71 -9.47 -4.16 1.25
CA PHE A 71 -8.24 -4.05 0.47
C PHE A 71 -7.22 -5.05 1.01
N ASP A 72 -6.92 -6.08 0.22
CA ASP A 72 -5.79 -6.97 0.44
C ASP A 72 -4.61 -6.48 -0.42
N PRO A 73 -3.50 -6.00 0.19
CA PRO A 73 -2.33 -5.55 -0.55
C PRO A 73 -1.69 -6.63 -1.43
N ALA A 74 -1.94 -7.92 -1.14
CA ALA A 74 -1.47 -9.04 -1.96
C ALA A 74 -2.32 -9.23 -3.24
N ASN A 75 -3.54 -8.67 -3.30
CA ASN A 75 -4.40 -8.73 -4.47
C ASN A 75 -5.18 -7.41 -4.70
N PRO A 76 -4.50 -6.32 -5.13
CA PRO A 76 -5.16 -5.05 -5.42
C PRO A 76 -6.24 -5.15 -6.50
N SER A 77 -6.12 -6.08 -7.44
CA SER A 77 -7.09 -6.29 -8.52
C SER A 77 -8.45 -6.74 -7.97
N ALA A 78 -8.48 -7.66 -7.00
CA ALA A 78 -9.74 -8.09 -6.37
C ALA A 78 -10.45 -6.94 -5.65
N TYR A 79 -9.68 -6.02 -5.04
CA TYR A 79 -10.24 -4.80 -4.47
C TYR A 79 -10.91 -3.94 -5.56
N LEU A 80 -10.20 -3.63 -6.64
CA LEU A 80 -10.71 -2.82 -7.76
C LEU A 80 -11.98 -3.44 -8.38
N ASP A 81 -11.99 -4.75 -8.59
CA ASP A 81 -13.13 -5.49 -9.12
C ASP A 81 -14.36 -5.36 -8.23
N SER A 82 -14.16 -5.35 -6.91
CA SER A 82 -15.26 -5.23 -5.95
C SER A 82 -15.98 -3.87 -5.96
N LEU A 83 -15.36 -2.81 -6.50
CA LEU A 83 -15.89 -1.45 -6.44
C LEU A 83 -16.92 -1.19 -7.55
N LYS A 84 -18.10 -0.69 -7.17
CA LYS A 84 -19.20 -0.41 -8.12
C LYS A 84 -18.91 0.80 -9.02
N ILE A 85 -18.28 1.82 -8.46
CA ILE A 85 -17.95 3.07 -9.16
C ILE A 85 -16.43 3.18 -9.25
N LYS A 86 -15.95 3.12 -10.49
CA LYS A 86 -14.58 3.24 -10.92
C LYS A 86 -14.59 3.78 -12.35
N ALA A 87 -13.50 4.40 -12.80
CA ALA A 87 -13.35 4.77 -14.21
C ALA A 87 -13.57 3.51 -15.07
N SER A 88 -14.36 3.64 -16.13
CA SER A 88 -14.55 2.56 -17.09
C SER A 88 -13.18 2.16 -17.64
N ALA A 89 -12.78 0.92 -17.39
CA ALA A 89 -11.63 0.31 -18.05
C ALA A 89 -11.90 0.16 -19.54
#